data_AF-A0A2N2ULB4-F1
#
_entry.id   AF-A0A2N2ULB4-F1
#
_cell.length_a   1.000
_cell.length_b   1.000
_cell.length_c   1.000
_cell.angle_alpha   90.00
_cell.angle_beta   90.00
_cell.angle_gamma   90.00
#
_symmetry.space_group_name_H-M   'P 1'
#
loop_
_entity.id
_entity.type
_entity.pdbx_description
1 polymer ?
#
loop_
_entity_poly.entity_id
_entity_poly.type
_entity_poly.pdbx_seq_one_letter_code
_entity_poly.pdbx_strand_id
1 'polypeptide(L)'
;MLNITSARLRKHLLLPLCLGAALLSACATPGTTGGSTSTSTTAPAARPAPRIDWPGLRQGLDMALSNVAGAEVDAPTENSLHLRIPVSNGFGSDSAELRAPLARALDTLIPTLTAYPEVAVHIVGHTDSVGSEMYNLQLSIRRSEAVMEYLRARGIGLDRMSADGKGEAESIADNSREAGRARNRRVEFFLRPLE
;
A
#
# COMPACT_ATOMS: atom_id res chain seq x y z
N MET A 1 -2.56 -50.18 -27.65
CA MET A 1 -3.94 -49.68 -27.93
C MET A 1 -3.81 -48.23 -28.36
N LEU A 2 -4.01 -47.95 -29.65
CA LEU A 2 -4.06 -46.59 -30.21
C LEU A 2 -5.37 -45.92 -29.79
N ASN A 3 -5.34 -44.63 -29.46
CA ASN A 3 -6.50 -43.77 -29.70
C ASN A 3 -6.06 -42.38 -30.16
N ILE A 4 -6.22 -42.19 -31.46
CA ILE A 4 -6.31 -40.93 -32.21
C ILE A 4 -7.66 -40.30 -31.84
N THR A 5 -7.80 -38.96 -31.75
CA THR A 5 -8.96 -38.18 -32.29
C THR A 5 -8.79 -36.67 -32.07
N SER A 6 -8.35 -36.00 -33.13
CA SER A 6 -8.94 -34.81 -33.78
C SER A 6 -9.17 -33.46 -33.06
N ALA A 7 -8.50 -32.46 -33.64
CA ALA A 7 -8.81 -31.03 -33.62
C ALA A 7 -10.22 -30.67 -34.14
N ARG A 8 -10.78 -29.55 -33.66
CA ARG A 8 -11.73 -28.71 -34.43
C ARG A 8 -11.58 -27.22 -34.13
N LEU A 9 -11.03 -26.56 -35.13
CA LEU A 9 -11.13 -25.15 -35.50
C LEU A 9 -12.60 -24.69 -35.62
N ARG A 10 -12.92 -23.46 -35.18
CA ARG A 10 -13.97 -22.64 -35.81
C ARG A 10 -13.74 -21.15 -35.57
N LYS A 11 -13.31 -20.50 -36.66
CA LYS A 11 -13.33 -19.07 -36.91
C LYS A 11 -14.79 -18.60 -37.00
N HIS A 12 -15.15 -17.49 -36.35
CA HIS A 12 -16.33 -16.72 -36.73
C HIS A 12 -16.01 -15.22 -36.78
N LEU A 13 -15.70 -14.83 -38.01
CA LEU A 13 -15.76 -13.50 -38.61
C LEU A 13 -17.22 -12.99 -38.60
N LEU A 14 -17.46 -11.71 -38.29
CA LEU A 14 -18.47 -10.83 -38.94
C LEU A 14 -18.52 -9.42 -38.27
N LEU A 15 -18.01 -8.43 -39.01
CA LEU A 15 -18.38 -7.00 -38.96
C LEU A 15 -19.65 -6.81 -39.82
N PRO A 16 -20.53 -5.80 -39.61
CA PRO A 16 -20.35 -4.47 -40.26
C PRO A 16 -20.93 -3.28 -39.44
N LEU A 17 -20.31 -2.09 -39.49
CA LEU A 17 -20.66 -0.92 -40.33
C LEU A 17 -22.08 -0.34 -40.10
N CYS A 18 -22.17 0.83 -39.47
CA CYS A 18 -23.24 1.81 -39.72
C CYS A 18 -22.67 3.23 -39.71
N LEU A 19 -22.72 3.83 -40.89
CA LEU A 19 -22.37 5.20 -41.26
C LEU A 19 -23.55 6.12 -40.94
N GLY A 20 -23.31 7.34 -40.45
CA GLY A 20 -24.35 8.36 -40.29
C GLY A 20 -23.75 9.76 -40.28
N ALA A 21 -24.03 10.53 -41.34
CA ALA A 21 -23.39 11.79 -41.70
C ALA A 21 -24.27 13.03 -41.40
N ALA A 22 -23.56 14.16 -41.21
CA ALA A 22 -23.86 15.53 -41.64
C ALA A 22 -25.10 16.31 -41.12
N LEU A 23 -24.85 17.58 -40.77
CA LEU A 23 -25.47 18.85 -41.25
C LEU A 23 -25.13 19.97 -40.22
N LEU A 24 -24.17 20.88 -40.47
CA LEU A 24 -24.25 22.17 -41.20
C LEU A 24 -25.35 23.15 -40.73
N SER A 25 -24.94 24.19 -39.99
CA SER A 25 -25.46 25.59 -39.95
C SER A 25 -24.96 26.25 -38.65
N ALA A 26 -24.54 27.52 -38.54
CA ALA A 26 -24.64 28.70 -39.39
C ALA A 26 -23.59 29.75 -38.98
N CYS A 27 -23.26 30.68 -39.88
CA CYS A 27 -22.41 31.85 -39.67
C CYS A 27 -23.15 33.00 -38.95
N ALA A 28 -22.44 33.78 -38.12
CA ALA A 28 -22.65 35.23 -38.01
C ALA A 28 -21.43 35.95 -37.39
N THR A 29 -21.22 37.16 -37.90
CA THR A 29 -20.08 38.11 -37.95
C THR A 29 -19.79 38.93 -36.66
N PRO A 30 -18.72 39.76 -36.63
CA PRO A 30 -18.01 40.15 -35.41
C PRO A 30 -18.49 41.48 -34.80
N GLY A 31 -18.16 41.69 -33.53
CA GLY A 31 -18.38 42.96 -32.84
C GLY A 31 -17.40 43.20 -31.70
N THR A 32 -16.82 44.39 -31.71
CA THR A 32 -16.41 45.19 -30.55
C THR A 32 -14.96 45.09 -30.06
N THR A 33 -14.22 46.13 -30.46
CA THR A 33 -13.07 46.75 -29.80
C THR A 33 -13.35 47.08 -28.34
N GLY A 34 -12.43 46.75 -27.42
CA GLY A 34 -12.34 47.42 -26.13
C GLY A 34 -11.75 46.57 -25.00
N GLY A 35 -10.67 47.06 -24.41
CA GLY A 35 -10.32 46.74 -23.02
C GLY A 35 -9.04 45.93 -22.83
N SER A 36 -7.94 46.63 -22.58
CA SER A 36 -6.83 46.08 -21.81
C SER A 36 -7.34 45.64 -20.45
N THR A 37 -7.34 44.34 -20.20
CA THR A 37 -7.29 43.80 -18.84
C THR A 37 -6.22 42.73 -18.86
N SER A 38 -5.06 43.08 -18.33
CA SER A 38 -4.08 42.15 -17.80
C SER A 38 -4.81 41.19 -16.86
N THR A 39 -5.21 40.05 -17.39
CA THR A 39 -5.61 38.89 -16.61
C THR A 39 -4.32 38.36 -16.01
N SER A 40 -4.04 38.80 -14.79
CA SER A 40 -3.28 38.02 -13.84
C SER A 40 -3.88 36.63 -13.83
N THR A 41 -3.23 35.69 -14.51
CA THR A 41 -3.45 34.27 -14.32
C THR A 41 -2.96 33.97 -12.91
N THR A 42 -3.82 34.20 -11.91
CA THR A 42 -3.65 33.58 -10.61
C THR A 42 -3.89 32.10 -10.85
N ALA A 43 -2.80 31.35 -10.97
CA ALA A 43 -2.84 29.90 -10.89
C ALA A 43 -3.72 29.52 -9.68
N PRO A 44 -4.67 28.58 -9.83
CA PRO A 44 -5.52 28.20 -8.72
C PRO A 44 -4.61 27.79 -7.56
N ALA A 45 -4.70 28.52 -6.45
CA ALA A 45 -4.02 28.17 -5.22
C ALA A 45 -4.30 26.69 -4.96
N ALA A 46 -3.24 25.89 -4.88
CA ALA A 46 -3.33 24.47 -4.59
C ALA A 46 -4.26 24.32 -3.39
N ARG A 47 -5.37 23.60 -3.58
CA ARG A 47 -6.31 23.33 -2.50
C ARG A 47 -5.48 22.74 -1.36
N PRO A 48 -5.53 23.30 -0.12
CA PRO A 48 -4.78 22.71 0.98
C PRO A 48 -5.16 21.24 1.05
N ALA A 49 -4.16 20.36 1.13
CA ALA A 49 -4.38 18.93 1.24
C ALA A 49 -5.40 18.67 2.37
N PRO A 50 -6.34 17.73 2.20
CA PRO A 50 -7.30 17.42 3.25
C PRO A 50 -6.55 17.11 4.54
N ARG A 51 -6.97 17.73 5.65
CA ARG A 51 -6.40 17.45 6.97
C ARG A 51 -6.77 16.03 7.34
N ILE A 52 -5.77 15.16 7.42
CA ILE A 52 -5.92 13.76 7.88
C ILE A 52 -6.50 13.77 9.30
N ASP A 53 -7.57 13.01 9.51
CA ASP A 53 -8.12 12.73 10.85
C ASP A 53 -7.26 11.67 11.56
N TRP A 54 -6.12 12.10 12.10
CA TRP A 54 -5.21 11.22 12.84
C TRP A 54 -5.87 10.52 14.05
N PRO A 55 -6.70 11.20 14.87
CA PRO A 55 -7.45 10.53 15.94
C PRO A 55 -8.37 9.41 15.42
N GLY A 56 -9.16 9.68 14.38
CA GLY A 56 -10.06 8.67 13.79
C GLY A 56 -9.29 7.51 13.16
N LEU A 57 -8.20 7.79 12.45
CA LEU A 57 -7.30 6.78 11.88
C LEU A 57 -6.73 5.89 12.98
N ARG A 58 -6.19 6.47 14.04
CA ARG A 58 -5.68 5.72 15.20
C ARG A 58 -6.76 4.83 15.79
N GLN A 59 -7.95 5.37 16.06
CA GLN A 59 -9.04 4.59 16.63
C GLN A 59 -9.40 3.38 15.74
N GLY A 60 -9.44 3.57 14.41
CA GLY A 60 -9.68 2.49 13.47
C GLY A 60 -8.59 1.41 13.50
N LEU A 61 -7.32 1.80 13.65
CA LEU A 61 -6.19 0.87 13.77
C LEU A 61 -6.19 0.13 15.10
N ASP A 62 -6.46 0.82 16.20
CA ASP A 62 -6.59 0.21 17.54
C ASP A 62 -7.69 -0.84 17.55
N MET A 63 -8.84 -0.55 16.93
CA MET A 63 -9.93 -1.52 16.77
C MET A 63 -9.54 -2.70 15.88
N ALA A 64 -8.89 -2.43 14.74
CA ALA A 64 -8.44 -3.45 13.80
C ALA A 64 -7.41 -4.42 14.40
N LEU A 65 -6.51 -3.92 15.24
CA LEU A 65 -5.42 -4.68 15.83
C LEU A 65 -5.73 -5.26 17.21
N SER A 66 -6.92 -4.97 17.77
CA SER A 66 -7.35 -5.45 19.09
C SER A 66 -7.25 -6.98 19.28
N ASN A 67 -7.38 -7.77 18.20
CA ASN A 67 -7.29 -9.23 18.21
C ASN A 67 -5.96 -9.76 17.66
N VAL A 68 -5.01 -8.88 17.31
CA VAL A 68 -3.69 -9.27 16.80
C VAL A 68 -2.73 -9.30 17.98
N ALA A 69 -2.39 -10.51 18.43
CA ALA A 69 -1.55 -10.70 19.60
C ALA A 69 -0.20 -9.98 19.47
N GLY A 70 0.07 -9.05 20.41
CA GLY A 70 1.32 -8.30 20.49
C GLY A 70 1.48 -7.17 19.46
N ALA A 71 0.44 -6.87 18.66
CA ALA A 71 0.46 -5.68 17.84
C ALA A 71 0.31 -4.43 18.72
N GLU A 72 1.07 -3.40 18.38
CA GLU A 72 1.13 -2.13 19.12
C GLU A 72 0.92 -0.97 18.13
N VAL A 73 0.17 0.04 18.54
CA VAL A 73 0.06 1.33 17.86
C VAL A 73 0.61 2.38 18.81
N ASP A 74 1.67 3.06 18.39
CA ASP A 74 2.30 4.08 19.21
C ASP A 74 1.44 5.33 19.36
N ALA A 75 1.80 6.16 20.32
CA ALA A 75 1.23 7.48 20.42
C ALA A 75 1.48 8.27 19.11
N PRO A 76 0.47 8.97 18.57
CA PRO A 76 0.65 9.79 17.38
C PRO A 76 1.70 10.85 17.67
N THR A 77 2.64 10.98 16.75
CA THR A 77 3.42 12.21 16.60
C THR A 77 2.60 13.20 15.77
N GLU A 78 2.97 14.48 15.74
CA GLU A 78 2.15 15.59 15.21
C GLU A 78 1.44 15.29 13.88
N ASN A 79 2.08 14.52 12.98
CA ASN A 79 1.52 14.11 11.69
C ASN A 79 1.90 12.67 11.29
N SER A 80 2.07 11.74 12.23
CA SER A 80 2.30 10.34 11.85
C SER A 80 1.87 9.34 12.91
N LEU A 81 1.64 8.10 12.46
CA LEU A 81 1.40 6.95 13.32
C LEU A 81 2.46 5.88 13.05
N HIS A 82 2.89 5.20 14.11
CA HIS A 82 3.78 4.06 14.04
C HIS A 82 3.05 2.84 14.59
N LEU A 83 3.10 1.75 13.84
CA LEU A 83 2.52 0.47 14.22
C LEU A 83 3.61 -0.60 14.22
N ARG A 84 3.55 -1.52 15.16
CA ARG A 84 4.45 -2.69 15.22
C ARG A 84 3.60 -3.95 15.26
N ILE A 85 3.87 -4.87 14.35
CA ILE A 85 3.20 -6.17 14.29
C ILE A 85 4.27 -7.27 14.43
N PRO A 86 4.22 -8.09 15.50
CA PRO A 86 5.11 -9.23 15.65
C PRO A 86 4.90 -10.25 14.53
N VAL A 87 5.98 -10.82 14.00
CA VAL A 87 5.93 -11.76 12.87
C VAL A 87 6.55 -13.12 13.17
N SER A 88 6.76 -13.45 14.45
CA SER A 88 7.31 -14.76 14.86
C SER A 88 6.57 -15.96 14.26
N ASN A 89 5.26 -15.84 14.01
CA ASN A 89 4.44 -16.87 13.34
C ASN A 89 3.84 -16.38 12.01
N GLY A 90 4.34 -15.25 11.51
CA GLY A 90 3.83 -14.56 10.34
C GLY A 90 4.45 -15.01 9.03
N PHE A 91 5.61 -15.65 9.06
CA PHE A 91 6.33 -16.14 7.89
C PHE A 91 6.77 -17.59 8.04
N GLY A 92 7.09 -18.26 6.93
CA GLY A 92 7.83 -19.52 6.96
C GLY A 92 9.25 -19.36 7.51
N SER A 93 9.87 -20.45 7.97
CA SER A 93 11.29 -20.44 8.36
C SER A 93 12.13 -19.97 7.19
N ASP A 94 13.00 -19.00 7.42
CA ASP A 94 13.89 -18.42 6.40
C ASP A 94 13.17 -17.92 5.13
N SER A 95 11.87 -17.66 5.25
CA SER A 95 11.00 -17.34 4.13
C SER A 95 10.36 -15.96 4.29
N ALA A 96 9.98 -15.40 3.13
CA ALA A 96 9.11 -14.24 3.01
C ALA A 96 7.66 -14.62 2.67
N GLU A 97 7.33 -15.92 2.65
CA GLU A 97 5.97 -16.40 2.44
C GLU A 97 5.09 -16.08 3.65
N LEU A 98 4.05 -15.28 3.44
CA LEU A 98 3.10 -14.90 4.49
C LEU A 98 2.27 -16.11 4.92
N ARG A 99 2.14 -16.29 6.23
CA ARG A 99 1.28 -17.28 6.85
C ARG A 99 -0.06 -16.67 7.23
N ALA A 100 -1.06 -17.55 7.39
CA ALA A 100 -2.43 -17.16 7.76
C ALA A 100 -2.55 -16.20 8.96
N PRO A 101 -1.75 -16.31 10.05
CA PRO A 101 -1.84 -15.37 11.15
C PRO A 101 -1.52 -13.92 10.75
N LEU A 102 -0.42 -13.69 10.03
CA LEU A 102 -0.05 -12.35 9.57
C LEU A 102 -0.98 -11.85 8.46
N ALA A 103 -1.36 -12.73 7.53
CA ALA A 103 -2.33 -12.43 6.50
C ALA A 103 -3.65 -11.87 7.11
N ARG A 104 -4.19 -12.53 8.13
CA ARG A 104 -5.39 -12.07 8.85
C ARG A 104 -5.17 -10.74 9.57
N ALA A 105 -4.00 -10.52 10.17
CA ALA A 105 -3.68 -9.25 10.81
C ALA A 105 -3.60 -8.11 9.78
N LEU A 106 -3.02 -8.35 8.61
CA LEU A 106 -3.01 -7.38 7.52
C LEU A 106 -4.42 -7.13 6.97
N ASP A 107 -5.27 -8.16 6.95
CA ASP A 107 -6.67 -8.02 6.50
C ASP A 107 -7.46 -7.04 7.37
N THR A 108 -7.17 -6.95 8.67
CA THR A 108 -7.86 -6.00 9.55
C THR A 108 -7.46 -4.55 9.28
N LEU A 109 -6.27 -4.31 8.70
CA LEU A 109 -5.81 -2.97 8.36
C LEU A 109 -6.44 -2.42 7.08
N ILE A 110 -6.85 -3.29 6.15
CA ILE A 110 -7.32 -2.89 4.81
C ILE A 110 -8.46 -1.86 4.87
N PRO A 111 -9.54 -2.06 5.64
CA PRO A 111 -10.67 -1.13 5.64
C PRO A 111 -10.25 0.27 6.08
N THR A 112 -9.39 0.34 7.09
CA THR A 112 -8.83 1.60 7.59
C THR A 112 -7.93 2.24 6.54
N LEU A 113 -6.96 1.52 5.96
CA LEU A 113 -6.07 2.08 4.93
C LEU A 113 -6.81 2.49 3.64
N THR A 114 -7.95 1.87 3.37
CA THR A 114 -8.84 2.22 2.25
C THR A 114 -9.63 3.50 2.54
N ALA A 115 -10.04 3.72 3.80
CA ALA A 115 -10.77 4.91 4.21
C ALA A 115 -9.93 6.19 4.22
N TYR A 116 -8.60 6.07 4.31
CA TYR A 116 -7.64 7.19 4.34
C TYR A 116 -6.70 7.15 3.12
N PRO A 117 -7.17 7.42 1.89
CA PRO A 117 -6.35 7.37 0.67
C PRO A 117 -5.21 8.39 0.62
N GLU A 118 -5.25 9.43 1.44
CA GLU A 118 -4.26 10.49 1.55
C GLU A 118 -3.06 10.15 2.45
N VAL A 119 -3.03 8.94 3.02
CA VAL A 119 -1.93 8.45 3.88
C VAL A 119 -0.98 7.59 3.08
N ALA A 120 0.32 7.87 3.18
CA ALA A 120 1.40 7.00 2.72
C ALA A 120 1.77 5.98 3.82
N VAL A 121 2.13 4.76 3.40
CA VAL A 121 2.52 3.64 4.25
C VAL A 121 3.97 3.25 3.96
N HIS A 122 4.84 3.39 4.94
CA HIS A 122 6.21 2.87 4.87
C HIS A 122 6.34 1.62 5.73
N ILE A 123 6.71 0.51 5.10
CA ILE A 123 6.74 -0.84 5.70
C ILE A 123 8.20 -1.21 5.95
N VAL A 124 8.55 -1.48 7.20
CA VAL A 124 9.94 -1.80 7.58
C VAL A 124 10.00 -3.18 8.25
N GLY A 125 10.86 -4.03 7.72
CA GLY A 125 11.06 -5.39 8.22
C GLY A 125 12.25 -5.45 9.17
N HIS A 126 12.11 -6.23 10.24
CA HIS A 126 13.19 -6.50 11.18
C HIS A 126 13.31 -8.01 11.44
N THR A 127 14.52 -8.44 11.76
CA THR A 127 14.85 -9.82 12.18
C THR A 127 15.38 -9.83 13.62
N ASP A 128 15.57 -11.02 14.17
CA ASP A 128 16.45 -11.18 15.32
C ASP A 128 17.92 -11.24 14.86
N SER A 129 18.85 -11.38 15.82
CA SER A 129 20.28 -11.43 15.54
C SER A 129 20.83 -12.82 15.18
N VAL A 130 19.96 -13.75 14.74
CA VAL A 130 20.40 -15.09 14.36
C VAL A 130 20.71 -15.10 12.86
N GLY A 131 21.93 -15.48 12.50
CA GLY A 131 22.39 -15.48 11.11
C GLY A 131 23.44 -14.40 10.84
N SER A 132 23.76 -14.16 9.57
CA SER A 132 24.64 -13.05 9.19
C SER A 132 23.85 -11.77 8.96
N GLU A 133 24.47 -10.63 9.25
CA GLU A 133 23.86 -9.30 9.06
C GLU A 133 23.31 -9.11 7.64
N MET A 134 24.11 -9.43 6.61
CA MET A 134 23.66 -9.31 5.21
C MET A 134 22.46 -10.22 4.90
N TYR A 135 22.44 -11.44 5.44
CA TYR A 135 21.33 -12.35 5.26
C TYR A 135 20.06 -11.81 5.91
N ASN A 136 20.16 -11.31 7.14
CA ASN A 136 19.08 -10.70 7.89
C ASN A 136 18.53 -9.45 7.21
N LEU A 137 19.42 -8.62 6.65
CA LEU A 137 19.04 -7.46 5.85
C LEU A 137 18.21 -7.89 4.63
N GLN A 138 18.71 -8.81 3.81
CA GLN A 138 17.98 -9.31 2.64
C GLN A 138 16.65 -9.97 2.99
N LEU A 139 16.62 -10.76 4.06
CA LEU A 139 15.40 -11.42 4.53
C LEU A 139 14.36 -10.40 4.98
N SER A 140 14.78 -9.37 5.71
CA SER A 140 13.89 -8.31 6.16
C SER A 140 13.28 -7.52 4.99
N ILE A 141 14.07 -7.17 3.97
CA ILE A 141 13.61 -6.48 2.75
C ILE A 141 12.55 -7.33 2.05
N ARG A 142 12.85 -8.61 1.76
CA ARG A 142 11.90 -9.51 1.07
C ARG A 142 10.58 -9.66 1.84
N ARG A 143 10.63 -9.68 3.17
CA ARG A 143 9.42 -9.77 4.02
C ARG A 143 8.57 -8.51 3.92
N SER A 144 9.19 -7.33 3.95
CA SER A 144 8.50 -6.05 3.77
C SER A 144 7.86 -5.94 2.39
N GLU A 145 8.58 -6.36 1.34
CA GLU A 145 8.07 -6.42 -0.03
C GLU A 145 6.88 -7.37 -0.15
N ALA A 146 6.93 -8.53 0.50
CA ALA A 146 5.83 -9.48 0.50
C ALA A 146 4.58 -8.94 1.21
N VAL A 147 4.76 -8.17 2.30
CA VAL A 147 3.66 -7.46 2.97
C VAL A 147 3.07 -6.38 2.06
N MET A 148 3.92 -5.57 1.41
CA MET A 148 3.49 -4.56 0.46
C MET A 148 2.68 -5.16 -0.71
N GLU A 149 3.17 -6.25 -1.29
CA GLU A 149 2.51 -6.98 -2.36
C GLU A 149 1.16 -7.56 -1.89
N TYR A 150 1.11 -8.08 -0.67
CA TYR A 150 -0.13 -8.56 -0.07
C TYR A 150 -1.20 -7.46 0.03
N LEU A 151 -0.82 -6.27 0.52
CA LEU A 151 -1.72 -5.11 0.63
C LEU A 151 -2.11 -4.57 -0.76
N ARG A 152 -1.19 -4.58 -1.72
CA ARG A 152 -1.47 -4.20 -3.11
C ARG A 152 -2.53 -5.09 -3.72
N ALA A 153 -2.43 -6.40 -3.53
CA ALA A 153 -3.41 -7.36 -4.04
C ALA A 153 -4.84 -7.13 -3.46
N ARG A 154 -4.95 -6.36 -2.36
CA ARG A 154 -6.21 -5.96 -1.72
C ARG A 154 -6.68 -4.54 -2.07
N GLY A 155 -6.01 -3.89 -3.02
CA GLY A 155 -6.43 -2.60 -3.56
C GLY A 155 -5.76 -1.38 -2.92
N ILE A 156 -4.75 -1.56 -2.06
CA ILE A 156 -3.93 -0.42 -1.60
C ILE A 156 -2.96 -0.03 -2.73
N GLY A 157 -2.98 1.25 -3.12
CA GLY A 157 -2.16 1.78 -4.20
C GLY A 157 -0.65 1.66 -3.93
N LEU A 158 0.12 1.19 -4.91
CA LEU A 158 1.58 1.10 -4.80
C LEU A 158 2.26 2.47 -4.66
N ASP A 159 1.68 3.48 -5.28
CA ASP A 159 2.11 4.88 -5.22
C ASP A 159 2.12 5.44 -3.79
N ARG A 160 1.35 4.82 -2.89
CA ARG A 160 1.26 5.19 -1.48
C ARG A 160 2.12 4.33 -0.57
N MET A 161 2.78 3.30 -1.10
CA MET A 161 3.51 2.32 -0.30
C MET A 161 5.00 2.31 -0.62
N SER A 162 5.79 2.05 0.41
CA SER A 162 7.22 1.75 0.26
C SER A 162 7.61 0.64 1.23
N ALA A 163 8.62 -0.15 0.86
CA ALA A 163 9.13 -1.24 1.66
C ALA A 163 10.64 -1.06 1.87
N ASP A 164 11.10 -1.28 3.10
CA ASP A 164 12.52 -1.31 3.47
C ASP A 164 12.77 -2.44 4.48
N GLY A 165 14.03 -2.81 4.69
CA GLY A 165 14.44 -3.79 5.68
C GLY A 165 15.65 -3.31 6.47
N LYS A 166 15.64 -3.52 7.77
CA LYS A 166 16.73 -3.12 8.68
C LYS A 166 17.51 -4.30 9.25
N GLY A 167 17.16 -5.53 8.86
CA GLY A 167 17.72 -6.74 9.47
C GLY A 167 17.64 -6.68 10.99
N GLU A 168 18.79 -6.87 11.65
CA GLU A 168 18.93 -6.88 13.11
C GLU A 168 19.38 -5.53 13.71
N ALA A 169 19.67 -4.52 12.88
CA ALA A 169 20.34 -3.28 13.29
C ALA A 169 19.53 -2.46 14.31
N GLU A 170 18.20 -2.49 14.21
CA GLU A 170 17.28 -1.74 15.06
C GLU A 170 16.51 -2.69 16.01
N SER A 171 17.27 -3.38 16.86
CA SER A 171 16.75 -4.27 17.90
C SER A 171 16.08 -3.47 19.03
N ILE A 172 14.86 -3.85 19.40
CA ILE A 172 14.06 -3.20 20.47
C ILE A 172 14.08 -3.98 21.78
N ALA A 173 14.63 -5.19 21.76
CA ALA A 173 14.75 -6.07 22.91
C ALA A 173 16.05 -6.89 22.87
N ASP A 174 16.40 -7.48 24.01
CA ASP A 174 17.61 -8.26 24.21
C ASP A 174 17.60 -9.57 23.39
N ASN A 175 18.50 -9.68 22.40
CA ASN A 175 18.62 -10.85 21.54
C ASN A 175 19.16 -12.11 22.26
N SER A 176 19.72 -11.98 23.46
CA SER A 176 20.20 -13.14 24.24
C SER A 176 19.06 -14.05 24.70
N ARG A 177 17.83 -13.53 24.82
CA ARG A 177 16.64 -14.27 25.27
C ARG A 177 15.66 -14.49 24.13
N GLU A 178 15.00 -15.66 24.11
CA GLU A 178 13.99 -15.97 23.08
C GLU A 178 12.84 -14.95 23.08
N ALA A 179 12.40 -14.52 24.26
CA ALA A 179 11.37 -13.49 24.38
C ALA A 179 11.78 -12.16 23.72
N GLY A 180 13.06 -11.78 23.80
CA GLY A 180 13.54 -10.55 23.15
C GLY A 180 13.67 -10.71 21.64
N ARG A 181 14.21 -11.85 21.17
CA ARG A 181 14.24 -12.18 19.72
C ARG A 181 12.85 -12.17 19.10
N ALA A 182 11.86 -12.74 19.80
CA ALA A 182 10.48 -12.74 19.33
C ALA A 182 9.88 -11.34 19.13
N ARG A 183 10.31 -10.35 19.93
CA ARG A 183 9.94 -8.94 19.76
C ARG A 183 10.70 -8.27 18.62
N ASN A 184 11.97 -8.62 18.41
CA ASN A 184 12.77 -8.08 17.31
C ASN A 184 12.28 -8.56 15.94
N ARG A 185 11.74 -9.78 15.86
CA ARG A 185 11.03 -10.30 14.68
C ARG A 185 9.67 -9.60 14.51
N ARG A 186 9.68 -8.45 13.85
CA ARG A 186 8.49 -7.61 13.63
C ARG A 186 8.50 -6.96 12.25
N VAL A 187 7.33 -6.49 11.84
CA VAL A 187 7.16 -5.55 10.74
C VAL A 187 6.55 -4.28 11.32
N GLU A 188 7.13 -3.15 10.95
CA GLU A 188 6.69 -1.83 11.35
C GLU A 188 6.00 -1.13 10.19
N PHE A 189 5.00 -0.32 10.51
CA PHE A 189 4.28 0.52 9.56
C PHE A 189 4.35 1.96 10.04
N PHE A 190 4.89 2.83 9.21
CA PHE A 190 4.91 4.27 9.44
C PHE A 190 3.89 4.92 8.50
N LEU A 191 2.87 5.53 9.08
CA LEU A 191 1.82 6.23 8.37
C LEU A 191 2.10 7.72 8.42
N ARG A 192 2.17 8.35 7.27
CA ARG A 192 2.43 9.80 7.11
C ARG A 192 1.56 10.39 6.00
N PRO A 193 1.42 11.72 5.88
CA PRO A 193 0.75 12.31 4.74
C PRO A 193 1.43 11.89 3.43
N LEU A 194 0.62 11.62 2.41
CA LEU A 194 1.11 11.45 1.05
C LEU A 194 1.60 12.80 0.52
N GLU A 195 2.85 12.85 0.06
CA GLU A 195 3.51 14.04 -0.49
C GLU A 195 3.20 14.25 -1.99
#